data_AF-A0A2G9ZCU6-F1
#
_entry.id   AF-A0A2G9ZCU6-F1
#
_cell.length_a   1.000
_cell.length_b   1.000
_cell.length_c   1.000
_cell.angle_alpha   90.00
_cell.angle_beta   90.00
_cell.angle_gamma   90.00
#
_symmetry.space_group_name_H-M   'P 1'
#
loop_
_entity.id
_entity.type
_entity.pdbx_description
1 polymer ?
#
loop_
_entity_poly.entity_id
_entity_poly.type
_entity_poly.pdbx_seq_one_letter_code
_entity_poly.pdbx_strand_id
1 'polypeptide(L)'
;GLFFQHYSVEDIKKFLGYRIFVISSVGALTGYILFGFYIDARQTIVYIMNTVYPGKRRSVGGGISIIKYFSGFFNFFMTENKLPKFFNNASEASNFLMLYPVAIVGYSINYFKKRKNNTLEILVAAYIAILSIYMIYGFPEIISKLTLFSFSTSQRGFLALGIANIILCILYLNNKKYVKTNKVEALMIFFIVMAATLLFGLVLREHTALFFRYRQIAMVSLLISTISTFLFYKNSLLFAIFLMPAIIASNILINPISIGLKPIFDKKISNVIADKNQNKATKWAVYGDRLRPNFFIANGANVFDGVKYTPPMGDLKKLDSSGKYANTYNRYAHIDMQEPTIASSKQIIFKLNYADNYTIFIDPCSDKIKEIGITDLAFSEKPKSDLSCAIPFKGNPVSGFWVYTLK
;
A
#
# COMPACT_ATOMS: atom_id res chain seq x y z
N GLY A 1 -6.97 -22.18 22.24
CA GLY A 1 -8.30 -22.41 21.64
C GLY A 1 -9.29 -21.39 22.16
N LEU A 2 -9.12 -20.14 21.75
CA LEU A 2 -10.02 -19.02 22.06
C LEU A 2 -10.72 -18.66 20.75
N PHE A 3 -12.05 -18.51 20.79
CA PHE A 3 -12.97 -17.96 19.78
C PHE A 3 -13.93 -18.85 19.00
N PHE A 4 -13.81 -20.18 18.92
CA PHE A 4 -14.79 -20.97 18.15
C PHE A 4 -15.16 -22.30 18.81
N GLN A 5 -15.82 -22.23 19.96
CA GLN A 5 -16.66 -23.33 20.44
C GLN A 5 -18.03 -23.25 19.75
N HIS A 6 -18.66 -24.42 19.50
CA HIS A 6 -20.06 -24.48 19.11
C HIS A 6 -20.90 -23.94 20.28
N TYR A 7 -21.22 -22.65 20.26
CA TYR A 7 -22.23 -22.11 21.16
C TYR A 7 -23.58 -22.70 20.77
N SER A 8 -24.28 -23.31 21.74
CA SER A 8 -25.67 -23.65 21.56
C SER A 8 -26.49 -22.36 21.43
N VAL A 9 -27.67 -22.42 20.79
CA VAL A 9 -28.58 -21.26 20.71
C VAL A 9 -28.96 -20.76 22.12
N GLU A 10 -28.96 -21.65 23.11
CA GLU A 10 -29.19 -21.34 24.52
C GLU A 10 -28.05 -20.51 25.13
N ASP A 11 -26.78 -20.79 24.80
CA ASP A 11 -25.64 -19.99 25.26
C ASP A 11 -25.62 -18.57 24.67
N ILE A 12 -26.15 -18.42 23.45
CA ILE A 12 -26.31 -17.12 22.80
C ILE A 12 -27.40 -16.31 23.53
N LYS A 13 -28.51 -16.96 23.88
CA LYS A 13 -29.62 -16.32 24.62
C LYS A 13 -29.21 -15.93 26.05
N LYS A 14 -28.41 -16.77 26.73
CA LYS A 14 -27.97 -16.55 28.13
C LYS A 14 -27.23 -15.23 28.36
N PHE A 15 -26.48 -14.74 27.36
CA PHE A 15 -25.72 -13.48 27.44
C PHE A 15 -26.20 -12.43 26.44
N LEU A 16 -27.41 -12.57 25.91
CA LEU A 16 -27.89 -11.71 24.82
C LEU A 16 -27.93 -10.23 25.23
N GLY A 17 -28.45 -9.92 26.42
CA GLY A 17 -28.49 -8.55 26.94
C GLY A 17 -27.10 -7.91 27.08
N TYR A 18 -26.14 -8.65 27.65
CA TYR A 18 -24.74 -8.21 27.77
C TYR A 18 -24.10 -7.99 26.39
N ARG A 19 -24.31 -8.90 25.43
CA ARG A 19 -23.79 -8.76 24.07
C ARG A 19 -24.38 -7.55 23.35
N ILE A 20 -25.69 -7.33 23.46
CA ILE A 20 -26.35 -6.14 22.90
C ILE A 20 -25.78 -4.88 23.52
N PHE A 21 -25.63 -4.85 24.85
CA PHE A 21 -25.04 -3.72 25.56
C PHE A 21 -23.62 -3.42 25.07
N VAL A 22 -22.76 -4.45 24.97
CA VAL A 22 -21.37 -4.30 24.50
C VAL A 22 -21.34 -3.81 23.05
N ILE A 23 -22.09 -4.44 22.15
CA ILE A 23 -22.14 -4.04 20.72
C ILE A 23 -22.67 -2.61 20.59
N SER A 24 -23.71 -2.25 21.32
CA SER A 24 -24.30 -0.90 21.28
C SER A 24 -23.34 0.13 21.84
N SER A 25 -22.65 -0.17 22.95
CA SER A 25 -21.68 0.74 23.57
C SER A 25 -20.47 0.97 22.67
N VAL A 26 -19.92 -0.11 22.09
CA VAL A 26 -18.82 -0.01 21.11
C VAL A 26 -19.29 0.74 19.86
N GLY A 27 -20.49 0.46 19.37
CA GLY A 27 -21.09 1.16 18.23
C GLY A 27 -21.27 2.66 18.49
N ALA A 28 -21.78 3.03 19.66
CA ALA A 28 -21.98 4.41 20.07
C ALA A 28 -20.65 5.16 20.24
N LEU A 29 -19.66 4.56 20.90
CA LEU A 29 -18.31 5.12 21.05
C LEU A 29 -17.63 5.31 19.68
N THR A 30 -17.70 4.29 18.82
CA THR A 30 -17.17 4.35 17.46
C THR A 30 -17.86 5.46 16.67
N GLY A 31 -19.19 5.54 16.73
CA GLY A 31 -19.99 6.57 16.09
C GLY A 31 -19.63 7.97 16.57
N TYR A 32 -19.45 8.16 17.88
CA TYR A 32 -19.02 9.42 18.48
C TYR A 32 -17.65 9.87 17.97
N ILE A 33 -16.66 8.95 17.96
CA ILE A 33 -15.31 9.24 17.46
C ILE A 33 -15.34 9.60 15.96
N LEU A 34 -16.05 8.80 15.15
CA LEU A 34 -16.17 9.05 13.71
C LEU A 34 -16.90 10.35 13.40
N PHE A 35 -17.93 10.68 14.20
CA PHE A 35 -18.67 11.93 14.04
C PHE A 35 -17.79 13.14 14.40
N GLY A 36 -17.04 13.07 15.51
CA GLY A 36 -16.08 14.11 15.88
C GLY A 36 -15.04 14.35 14.79
N PHE A 37 -14.46 13.27 14.25
CA PHE A 37 -13.53 13.35 13.13
C PHE A 37 -14.18 13.94 11.86
N TYR A 38 -15.42 13.54 11.55
CA TYR A 38 -16.14 14.08 10.40
C TYR A 38 -16.34 15.59 10.51
N ILE A 39 -16.76 16.10 11.67
CA ILE A 39 -16.98 17.54 11.86
C ILE A 39 -15.69 18.34 11.62
N ASP A 40 -14.56 17.85 12.14
CA ASP A 40 -13.24 18.45 11.97
C ASP A 40 -12.78 18.41 10.50
N ALA A 41 -12.87 17.25 9.87
CA ALA A 41 -12.36 17.02 8.52
C ALA A 41 -13.36 17.34 7.39
N ARG A 42 -14.61 17.76 7.69
CA ARG A 42 -15.71 17.84 6.71
C ARG A 42 -15.36 18.63 5.45
N GLN A 43 -14.70 19.78 5.62
CA GLN A 43 -14.35 20.65 4.51
C GLN A 43 -13.35 19.95 3.59
N THR A 44 -12.28 19.41 4.18
CA THR A 44 -11.26 18.62 3.48
C THR A 44 -11.87 17.42 2.76
N ILE A 45 -12.78 16.68 3.41
CA ILE A 45 -13.49 15.55 2.81
C ILE A 45 -14.26 16.01 1.56
N VAL A 46 -15.04 17.09 1.67
CA VAL A 46 -15.81 17.64 0.54
C VAL A 46 -14.88 18.08 -0.60
N TYR A 47 -13.77 18.74 -0.29
CA TYR A 47 -12.79 19.12 -1.30
C TYR A 47 -12.20 17.90 -2.01
N ILE A 48 -11.70 16.91 -1.25
CA ILE A 48 -11.10 15.69 -1.80
C ILE A 48 -12.12 14.90 -2.62
N MET A 49 -13.37 14.75 -2.15
CA MET A 49 -14.42 14.05 -2.88
C MET A 49 -14.73 14.68 -4.24
N ASN A 50 -14.53 15.99 -4.39
CA ASN A 50 -14.74 16.71 -5.65
C ASN A 50 -13.52 16.74 -6.58
N THR A 51 -12.36 16.25 -6.12
CA THR A 51 -11.17 16.11 -6.98
C THR A 51 -11.33 14.98 -8.00
N VAL A 52 -10.55 15.04 -9.08
CA VAL A 52 -10.45 13.96 -10.07
C VAL A 52 -9.91 12.69 -9.42
N TYR A 53 -8.93 12.82 -8.53
CA TYR A 53 -8.35 11.72 -7.77
C TYR A 53 -8.06 12.10 -6.30
N PRO A 54 -8.42 11.27 -5.31
CA PRO A 54 -9.16 10.02 -5.44
C PRO A 54 -10.69 10.19 -5.50
N GLY A 55 -11.23 11.41 -5.38
CA GLY A 55 -12.66 11.65 -5.14
C GLY A 55 -13.62 11.03 -6.16
N LYS A 56 -13.51 11.46 -7.41
CA LYS A 56 -14.36 10.96 -8.51
C LYS A 56 -13.89 9.64 -9.11
N ARG A 57 -12.72 9.12 -8.70
CA ARG A 57 -12.20 7.83 -9.17
C ARG A 57 -13.16 6.70 -8.82
N ARG A 58 -13.45 5.83 -9.79
CA ARG A 58 -14.13 4.54 -9.57
C ARG A 58 -13.28 3.42 -10.18
N SER A 59 -13.33 2.24 -9.57
CA SER A 59 -12.67 1.04 -10.08
C SER A 59 -13.68 -0.06 -10.36
N VAL A 60 -13.42 -0.88 -11.38
CA VAL A 60 -14.19 -2.10 -11.63
C VAL A 60 -13.41 -3.35 -11.26
N GLY A 61 -12.22 -3.21 -10.67
CA GLY A 61 -11.33 -4.33 -10.39
C GLY A 61 -10.47 -4.70 -11.60
N GLY A 62 -9.99 -5.95 -11.64
CA GLY A 62 -9.22 -6.50 -12.78
C GLY A 62 -7.76 -6.04 -12.91
N GLY A 63 -7.23 -5.34 -11.90
CA GLY A 63 -5.88 -4.77 -11.95
C GLY A 63 -4.75 -5.74 -11.53
N ILE A 64 -5.06 -6.97 -11.12
CA ILE A 64 -4.08 -7.93 -10.59
C ILE A 64 -3.87 -9.10 -11.53
N SER A 65 -2.64 -9.25 -12.03
CA SER A 65 -2.25 -10.46 -12.77
C SER A 65 -2.10 -11.66 -11.84
N ILE A 66 -2.32 -12.87 -12.38
CA ILE A 66 -2.13 -14.12 -11.63
C ILE A 66 -0.71 -14.26 -11.05
N ILE A 67 0.28 -13.68 -11.74
CA ILE A 67 1.68 -13.67 -11.34
C ILE A 67 1.88 -12.81 -10.09
N LYS A 68 1.26 -11.62 -10.03
CA LYS A 68 1.26 -10.80 -8.82
C LYS A 68 0.41 -11.43 -7.71
N TYR A 69 -0.67 -12.12 -8.05
CA TYR A 69 -1.56 -12.74 -7.08
C TYR A 69 -0.84 -13.77 -6.19
N PHE A 70 -0.02 -14.63 -6.79
CA PHE A 70 0.74 -15.69 -6.09
C PHE A 70 2.22 -15.36 -5.83
N SER A 71 2.67 -14.11 -6.07
CA SER A 71 4.07 -13.73 -5.92
C SER A 71 4.61 -13.88 -4.49
N GLY A 72 3.72 -13.86 -3.49
CA GLY A 72 4.07 -13.96 -2.07
C GLY A 72 4.92 -15.17 -1.71
N PHE A 73 4.83 -16.28 -2.46
CA PHE A 73 5.67 -17.47 -2.25
C PHE A 73 7.17 -17.21 -2.44
N PHE A 74 7.55 -16.17 -3.19
CA PHE A 74 8.93 -15.86 -3.54
C PHE A 74 9.51 -14.65 -2.80
N ASN A 75 8.72 -14.04 -1.90
CA ASN A 75 9.12 -12.84 -1.17
C ASN A 75 10.34 -13.03 -0.26
N PHE A 76 10.70 -14.26 0.09
CA PHE A 76 11.83 -14.59 0.96
C PHE A 76 13.20 -14.10 0.47
N PHE A 77 13.35 -13.82 -0.83
CA PHE A 77 14.63 -13.36 -1.42
C PHE A 77 14.66 -11.89 -1.78
N MET A 78 13.60 -11.15 -1.45
CA MET A 78 13.45 -9.74 -1.77
C MET A 78 13.69 -8.91 -0.52
N THR A 79 14.39 -7.79 -0.70
CA THR A 79 14.57 -6.76 0.34
C THR A 79 14.28 -5.39 -0.28
N GLU A 80 14.18 -4.35 0.56
CA GLU A 80 13.95 -2.98 0.08
C GLU A 80 14.97 -2.55 -0.98
N ASN A 81 16.24 -2.94 -0.80
CA ASN A 81 17.34 -2.61 -1.72
C ASN A 81 17.51 -3.63 -2.85
N LYS A 82 16.83 -4.77 -2.80
CA LYS A 82 16.99 -5.87 -3.75
C LYS A 82 15.61 -6.40 -4.18
N LEU A 83 15.03 -5.68 -5.13
CA LEU A 83 13.70 -5.94 -5.65
C LEU A 83 13.68 -5.92 -7.20
N PRO A 84 12.98 -6.86 -7.86
CA PRO A 84 12.72 -6.76 -9.28
C PRO A 84 11.88 -5.52 -9.62
N LYS A 85 12.26 -4.80 -10.68
CA LYS A 85 11.50 -3.62 -11.17
C LYS A 85 10.02 -3.92 -11.46
N PHE A 86 9.69 -5.17 -11.79
CA PHE A 86 8.31 -5.65 -12.01
C PHE A 86 7.34 -5.30 -10.85
N PHE A 87 7.83 -5.26 -9.61
CA PHE A 87 7.01 -4.98 -8.43
C PHE A 87 6.97 -3.49 -8.03
N ASN A 88 7.66 -2.60 -8.75
CA ASN A 88 7.82 -1.17 -8.46
C ASN A 88 8.55 -0.86 -7.14
N ASN A 89 7.98 -1.22 -5.99
CA ASN A 89 8.55 -0.98 -4.66
C ASN A 89 8.25 -2.14 -3.69
N ALA A 90 8.92 -2.13 -2.54
CA ALA A 90 8.81 -3.21 -1.57
C ALA A 90 7.36 -3.39 -1.06
N SER A 91 6.63 -2.30 -0.83
CA SER A 91 5.25 -2.33 -0.34
C SER A 91 4.28 -2.98 -1.35
N GLU A 92 4.47 -2.74 -2.65
CA GLU A 92 3.69 -3.35 -3.73
C GLU A 92 4.13 -4.80 -4.03
N ALA A 93 5.36 -5.17 -3.65
CA ALA A 93 5.87 -6.54 -3.76
C ALA A 93 5.42 -7.44 -2.59
N SER A 94 5.26 -6.86 -1.39
CA SER A 94 4.83 -7.55 -0.19
C SER A 94 3.45 -8.18 -0.40
N ASN A 95 3.35 -9.49 -0.17
CA ASN A 95 2.16 -10.28 -0.41
C ASN A 95 2.12 -11.47 0.56
N PHE A 96 0.95 -12.06 0.74
CA PHE A 96 0.70 -13.17 1.64
C PHE A 96 1.07 -14.52 1.01
N LEU A 97 1.36 -15.51 1.86
CA LEU A 97 1.42 -16.91 1.45
C LEU A 97 -0.01 -17.43 1.27
N MET A 98 -0.48 -17.49 0.02
CA MET A 98 -1.83 -17.89 -0.35
C MET A 98 -2.01 -19.42 -0.28
N LEU A 99 -2.13 -19.95 0.94
CA LEU A 99 -2.29 -21.39 1.23
C LEU A 99 -3.76 -21.86 1.19
N TYR A 100 -4.72 -20.95 1.06
CA TYR A 100 -6.15 -21.24 0.99
C TYR A 100 -6.54 -22.27 -0.09
N PRO A 101 -5.88 -22.39 -1.27
CA PRO A 101 -6.27 -23.40 -2.25
C PRO A 101 -6.17 -24.82 -1.68
N VAL A 102 -5.17 -25.08 -0.83
CA VAL A 102 -4.99 -26.38 -0.16
C VAL A 102 -6.12 -26.65 0.83
N ALA A 103 -6.52 -25.62 1.59
CA ALA A 103 -7.67 -25.73 2.48
C ALA A 103 -8.97 -26.02 1.71
N ILE A 104 -9.19 -25.36 0.57
CA ILE A 104 -10.34 -25.61 -0.33
C ILE A 104 -10.37 -27.04 -0.85
N VAL A 105 -9.23 -27.61 -1.24
CA VAL A 105 -9.17 -29.02 -1.66
C VAL A 105 -9.59 -29.94 -0.51
N GLY A 106 -9.09 -29.70 0.70
CA GLY A 106 -9.49 -30.45 1.89
C GLY A 106 -11.00 -30.34 2.19
N TYR A 107 -11.58 -29.14 2.08
CA TYR A 107 -13.02 -28.92 2.21
C TYR A 107 -13.83 -29.66 1.16
N SER A 108 -13.35 -29.67 -0.08
CA SER A 108 -14.02 -30.33 -1.21
C SER A 108 -14.04 -31.84 -1.01
N ILE A 109 -12.92 -32.44 -0.61
CA ILE A 109 -12.84 -33.87 -0.28
C ILE A 109 -13.80 -34.23 0.85
N ASN A 110 -13.87 -33.40 1.90
CA ASN A 110 -14.79 -33.64 3.01
C ASN A 110 -16.26 -33.60 2.56
N TYR A 111 -16.62 -32.65 1.69
CA TYR A 111 -17.95 -32.57 1.09
C TYR A 111 -18.29 -33.80 0.24
N PHE A 112 -17.39 -34.22 -0.66
CA PHE A 112 -17.60 -35.40 -1.51
C PHE A 112 -17.68 -36.71 -0.70
N LYS A 113 -17.01 -36.78 0.45
CA LYS A 113 -17.14 -37.90 1.41
C LYS A 113 -18.41 -37.79 2.28
N LYS A 114 -19.41 -37.00 1.84
CA LYS A 114 -20.74 -36.79 2.46
C LYS A 114 -20.69 -36.29 3.91
N ARG A 115 -19.65 -35.52 4.27
CA ARG A 115 -19.57 -34.83 5.57
C ARG A 115 -19.96 -33.36 5.42
N LYS A 116 -20.60 -32.79 6.43
CA LYS A 116 -20.99 -31.37 6.43
C LYS A 116 -19.77 -30.50 6.73
N ASN A 117 -19.49 -29.54 5.85
CA ASN A 117 -18.58 -28.43 6.13
C ASN A 117 -19.30 -27.40 7.02
N ASN A 118 -18.54 -26.61 7.77
CA ASN A 118 -19.10 -25.54 8.60
C ASN A 118 -19.52 -24.37 7.70
N THR A 119 -20.69 -23.78 7.96
CA THR A 119 -21.18 -22.59 7.26
C THR A 119 -20.14 -21.46 7.24
N LEU A 120 -19.41 -21.26 8.34
CA LEU A 120 -18.37 -20.22 8.41
C LEU A 120 -17.25 -20.45 7.38
N GLU A 121 -16.82 -21.70 7.19
CA GLU A 121 -15.76 -22.03 6.22
C GLU A 121 -16.22 -21.78 4.80
N ILE A 122 -17.49 -22.11 4.49
CA ILE A 122 -18.10 -21.85 3.19
C ILE A 122 -18.18 -20.34 2.93
N LEU A 123 -18.60 -19.55 3.93
CA LEU A 123 -18.69 -18.09 3.80
C LEU A 123 -17.32 -17.44 3.59
N VAL A 124 -16.29 -17.88 4.32
CA VAL A 124 -14.92 -17.36 4.13
C VAL A 124 -14.35 -17.79 2.77
N ALA A 125 -14.59 -19.03 2.32
CA ALA A 125 -14.17 -19.48 0.99
C ALA A 125 -14.88 -18.71 -0.13
N ALA A 126 -16.19 -18.46 0.00
CA ALA A 126 -16.97 -17.64 -0.93
C ALA A 126 -16.46 -16.20 -0.96
N TYR A 127 -16.15 -15.62 0.21
CA TYR A 127 -15.54 -14.29 0.31
C TYR A 127 -14.21 -14.21 -0.43
N ILE A 128 -13.33 -15.20 -0.23
CA ILE A 128 -12.07 -15.31 -0.97
C ILE A 128 -12.35 -15.36 -2.47
N ALA A 129 -13.25 -16.22 -2.94
CA ALA A 129 -13.57 -16.33 -4.35
C ALA A 129 -14.08 -15.01 -4.96
N ILE A 130 -15.02 -14.34 -4.30
CA ILE A 130 -15.56 -13.04 -4.73
C ILE A 130 -14.44 -12.00 -4.82
N LEU A 131 -13.58 -11.91 -3.80
CA LEU A 131 -12.42 -11.02 -3.83
C LEU A 131 -11.44 -11.36 -4.95
N SER A 132 -11.10 -12.63 -5.14
CA SER A 132 -10.20 -13.08 -6.20
C SER A 132 -10.74 -12.69 -7.58
N ILE A 133 -12.04 -12.89 -7.82
CA ILE A 133 -12.69 -12.52 -9.08
C ILE A 133 -12.61 -11.01 -9.30
N TYR A 134 -12.98 -10.21 -8.29
CA TYR A 134 -12.85 -8.76 -8.36
C TYR A 134 -11.41 -8.32 -8.66
N MET A 135 -10.43 -8.92 -7.99
CA MET A 135 -9.03 -8.52 -8.13
C MET A 135 -8.45 -8.87 -9.50
N ILE A 136 -8.73 -10.07 -10.01
CA ILE A 136 -8.11 -10.61 -11.23
C ILE A 136 -8.90 -10.25 -12.49
N TYR A 137 -10.22 -10.41 -12.46
CA TYR A 137 -11.08 -10.23 -13.64
C TYR A 137 -11.90 -8.92 -13.58
N GLY A 138 -12.18 -8.44 -12.37
CA GLY A 138 -13.07 -7.31 -12.16
C GLY A 138 -14.55 -7.70 -12.17
N PHE A 139 -15.40 -6.71 -11.92
CA PHE A 139 -16.85 -6.81 -11.95
C PHE A 139 -17.45 -5.86 -12.99
N PRO A 140 -18.65 -6.16 -13.52
CA PRO A 140 -19.46 -5.18 -14.20
C PRO A 140 -19.66 -3.93 -13.33
N GLU A 141 -19.71 -2.76 -13.96
CA GLU A 141 -19.78 -1.46 -13.26
C GLU A 141 -20.98 -1.35 -12.30
N ILE A 142 -22.14 -1.88 -12.69
CA ILE A 142 -23.34 -1.89 -11.86
C ILE A 142 -23.08 -2.67 -10.57
N ILE A 143 -22.48 -3.86 -10.68
CA ILE A 143 -22.16 -4.71 -9.54
C ILE A 143 -21.12 -4.02 -8.66
N SER A 144 -20.06 -3.45 -9.24
CA SER A 144 -19.02 -2.77 -8.44
C SER A 144 -19.55 -1.52 -7.71
N LYS A 145 -20.52 -0.80 -8.27
CA LYS A 145 -21.19 0.33 -7.61
C LYS A 145 -22.12 -0.15 -6.49
N LEU A 146 -22.99 -1.13 -6.75
CA LEU A 146 -23.95 -1.65 -5.76
C LEU A 146 -23.25 -2.31 -4.56
N THR A 147 -22.17 -3.04 -4.82
CA THR A 147 -21.37 -3.68 -3.78
C THR A 147 -20.36 -2.75 -3.11
N LEU A 148 -20.28 -1.48 -3.55
CA LEU A 148 -19.30 -0.47 -3.11
C LEU A 148 -17.83 -0.82 -3.38
N PHE A 149 -17.55 -1.92 -4.08
CA PHE A 149 -16.21 -2.26 -4.54
C PHE A 149 -15.58 -1.17 -5.40
N SER A 150 -16.42 -0.37 -6.08
CA SER A 150 -15.98 0.74 -6.92
C SER A 150 -15.19 1.84 -6.21
N PHE A 151 -15.24 1.90 -4.88
CA PHE A 151 -14.46 2.84 -4.07
C PHE A 151 -13.03 2.35 -3.78
N SER A 152 -12.73 1.06 -3.96
CA SER A 152 -11.41 0.47 -3.70
C SER A 152 -10.69 0.10 -4.99
N THR A 153 -9.36 -0.07 -4.98
CA THR A 153 -8.62 -0.65 -6.11
C THR A 153 -8.37 -2.13 -5.89
N SER A 154 -8.09 -2.88 -6.96
CA SER A 154 -7.76 -4.31 -6.87
C SER A 154 -6.59 -4.59 -5.92
N GLN A 155 -5.56 -3.73 -5.91
CA GLN A 155 -4.38 -3.87 -5.05
C GLN A 155 -4.73 -3.88 -3.56
N ARG A 156 -5.70 -3.06 -3.14
CA ARG A 156 -6.13 -3.00 -1.74
C ARG A 156 -6.80 -4.30 -1.27
N GLY A 157 -7.26 -5.14 -2.20
CA GLY A 157 -7.85 -6.44 -1.91
C GLY A 157 -6.88 -7.45 -1.28
N PHE A 158 -5.56 -7.30 -1.47
CA PHE A 158 -4.56 -8.25 -0.93
C PHE A 158 -4.62 -8.38 0.59
N LEU A 159 -4.82 -7.28 1.33
CA LEU A 159 -4.91 -7.32 2.79
C LEU A 159 -6.11 -8.14 3.25
N ALA A 160 -7.28 -7.88 2.67
CA ALA A 160 -8.51 -8.58 2.99
C ALA A 160 -8.44 -10.06 2.61
N LEU A 161 -7.92 -10.35 1.41
CA LEU A 161 -7.69 -11.70 0.91
C LEU A 161 -6.70 -12.47 1.79
N GLY A 162 -5.59 -11.83 2.18
CA GLY A 162 -4.54 -12.43 3.01
C GLY A 162 -5.04 -12.82 4.40
N ILE A 163 -5.81 -11.93 5.05
CA ILE A 163 -6.45 -12.21 6.34
C ILE A 163 -7.46 -13.36 6.19
N ALA A 164 -8.32 -13.31 5.17
CA ALA A 164 -9.30 -14.38 4.92
C ALA A 164 -8.63 -15.73 4.65
N ASN A 165 -7.52 -15.74 3.90
CA ASN A 165 -6.67 -16.90 3.67
C ASN A 165 -6.15 -17.51 4.98
N ILE A 166 -5.61 -16.68 5.89
CA ILE A 166 -5.14 -17.13 7.21
C ILE A 166 -6.30 -17.72 8.03
N ILE A 167 -7.43 -17.01 8.11
CA ILE A 167 -8.62 -17.47 8.83
C ILE A 167 -9.08 -18.82 8.28
N LEU A 168 -9.15 -18.97 6.96
CA LEU A 168 -9.57 -20.22 6.33
C LEU A 168 -8.64 -21.39 6.66
N CYS A 169 -7.32 -21.16 6.66
CA CYS A 169 -6.34 -22.17 7.05
C CYS A 169 -6.48 -22.57 8.53
N ILE A 170 -6.72 -21.62 9.44
CA ILE A 170 -6.94 -21.88 10.86
C ILE A 170 -8.22 -22.71 11.08
N LEU A 171 -9.33 -22.33 10.42
CA LEU A 171 -10.58 -23.08 10.48
C LEU A 171 -10.37 -24.52 9.99
N TYR A 172 -9.65 -24.67 8.86
CA TYR A 172 -9.34 -25.98 8.29
C TYR A 172 -8.57 -26.85 9.28
N LEU A 173 -7.49 -26.33 9.89
CA LEU A 173 -6.67 -27.06 10.87
C LEU A 173 -7.46 -27.47 12.11
N ASN A 174 -8.32 -26.58 12.62
CA ASN A 174 -9.04 -26.80 13.87
C ASN A 174 -10.25 -27.75 13.74
N ASN A 175 -10.80 -27.93 12.54
CA ASN A 175 -12.03 -28.69 12.37
C ASN A 175 -11.84 -30.22 12.52
N LYS A 176 -12.00 -30.75 13.74
CA LYS A 176 -11.81 -32.19 14.02
C LYS A 176 -12.79 -33.14 13.31
N LYS A 177 -13.89 -32.63 12.73
CA LYS A 177 -14.92 -33.45 12.07
C LYS A 177 -14.50 -33.94 10.68
N TYR A 178 -13.37 -33.47 10.18
CA TYR A 178 -12.91 -33.80 8.84
C TYR A 178 -12.33 -35.19 8.74
N VAL A 179 -12.53 -35.78 7.56
CA VAL A 179 -11.95 -37.08 7.25
C VAL A 179 -10.43 -36.99 7.42
N LYS A 180 -9.87 -37.95 8.15
CA LYS A 180 -8.42 -38.09 8.26
C LYS A 180 -7.86 -38.34 6.86
N THR A 181 -7.03 -37.43 6.42
CA THR A 181 -6.27 -37.54 5.17
C THR A 181 -5.35 -38.75 5.25
N ASN A 182 -5.29 -39.55 4.19
CA ASN A 182 -4.35 -40.67 4.13
C ASN A 182 -2.97 -40.21 3.60
N LYS A 183 -1.94 -41.04 3.77
CA LYS A 183 -0.57 -40.69 3.35
C LYS A 183 -0.44 -40.49 1.82
N VAL A 184 -1.24 -41.21 1.03
CA VAL A 184 -1.22 -41.12 -0.43
C VAL A 184 -1.78 -39.78 -0.89
N GLU A 185 -2.92 -39.35 -0.35
CA GLU A 185 -3.52 -38.03 -0.58
C GLU A 185 -2.55 -36.90 -0.20
N ALA A 186 -1.84 -37.04 0.93
CA ALA A 186 -0.83 -36.08 1.35
C ALA A 186 0.38 -36.02 0.40
N LEU A 187 0.87 -37.17 -0.09
CA LEU A 187 1.93 -37.23 -1.10
C LEU A 187 1.49 -36.64 -2.45
N MET A 188 0.25 -36.89 -2.87
CA MET A 188 -0.30 -36.27 -4.09
C MET A 188 -0.32 -34.74 -3.97
N ILE A 189 -0.80 -34.20 -2.83
CA ILE A 189 -0.76 -32.76 -2.59
C ILE A 189 0.67 -32.21 -2.61
N PHE A 190 1.63 -32.93 -2.02
CA PHE A 190 3.03 -32.54 -2.07
C PHE A 190 3.51 -32.36 -3.52
N PHE A 191 3.36 -33.38 -4.37
CA PHE A 191 3.84 -33.32 -5.76
C PHE A 191 3.07 -32.33 -6.62
N ILE A 192 1.74 -32.20 -6.43
CA ILE A 192 0.92 -31.22 -7.15
C ILE A 192 1.37 -29.79 -6.81
N VAL A 193 1.51 -29.48 -5.51
CA VAL A 193 1.95 -28.15 -5.07
C VAL A 193 3.38 -27.88 -5.50
N MET A 194 4.27 -28.88 -5.41
CA MET A 194 5.65 -28.78 -5.90
C MET A 194 5.68 -28.44 -7.39
N ALA A 195 4.97 -29.19 -8.23
CA ALA A 195 4.92 -28.93 -9.68
C ALA A 195 4.35 -27.54 -9.99
N ALA A 196 3.24 -27.16 -9.33
CA ALA A 196 2.62 -25.85 -9.52
C ALA A 196 3.55 -24.70 -9.12
N THR A 197 4.24 -24.81 -7.99
CA THR A 197 5.18 -23.79 -7.49
C THR A 197 6.46 -23.72 -8.30
N LEU A 198 6.97 -24.86 -8.81
CA LEU A 198 8.10 -24.90 -9.74
C LEU A 198 7.75 -24.19 -11.04
N LEU A 199 6.64 -24.57 -11.68
CA LEU A 199 6.17 -23.96 -12.93
C LEU A 199 5.93 -22.46 -12.74
N PHE A 200 5.25 -22.08 -11.67
CA PHE A 200 5.04 -20.67 -11.33
C PHE A 200 6.36 -19.91 -11.14
N GLY A 201 7.33 -20.49 -10.42
CA GLY A 201 8.63 -19.87 -10.20
C GLY A 201 9.43 -19.65 -11.49
N LEU A 202 9.33 -20.60 -12.44
CA LEU A 202 9.93 -20.44 -13.77
C LEU A 202 9.28 -19.30 -14.56
N VAL A 203 7.94 -19.20 -14.55
CA VAL A 203 7.22 -18.09 -15.20
C VAL A 203 7.55 -16.75 -14.54
N LEU A 204 7.55 -16.69 -13.20
CA LEU A 204 7.87 -15.50 -12.44
C LEU A 204 9.30 -15.02 -12.72
N ARG A 205 10.25 -15.95 -12.90
CA ARG A 205 11.63 -15.64 -13.25
C ARG A 205 11.73 -14.87 -14.58
N GLU A 206 11.00 -15.27 -15.61
CA GLU A 206 10.99 -14.58 -16.89
C GLU A 206 10.41 -13.16 -16.77
N HIS A 207 9.36 -12.98 -15.96
CA HIS A 207 8.77 -11.66 -15.70
C HIS A 207 9.60 -10.74 -14.79
N THR A 208 10.58 -11.29 -14.08
CA THR A 208 11.43 -10.56 -13.14
C THR A 208 12.85 -10.36 -13.66
N ALA A 209 13.04 -10.44 -14.98
CA ALA A 209 14.34 -10.29 -15.64
C ALA A 209 15.40 -11.22 -15.01
N LEU A 210 15.02 -12.48 -14.79
CA LEU A 210 15.88 -13.56 -14.30
C LEU A 210 16.39 -13.37 -12.86
N PHE A 211 15.71 -12.54 -12.06
CA PHE A 211 16.08 -12.26 -10.67
C PHE A 211 16.18 -13.53 -9.80
N PHE A 212 15.24 -14.46 -9.97
CA PHE A 212 15.22 -15.71 -9.20
C PHE A 212 16.10 -16.78 -9.86
N ARG A 213 17.02 -17.35 -9.07
CA ARG A 213 17.87 -18.48 -9.50
C ARG A 213 17.11 -19.80 -9.44
N TYR A 214 17.46 -20.76 -10.30
CA TYR A 214 16.84 -22.10 -10.29
C TYR A 214 16.87 -22.78 -8.92
N ARG A 215 18.00 -22.67 -8.18
CA ARG A 215 18.11 -23.19 -6.80
C ARG A 215 17.11 -22.56 -5.83
N GLN A 216 16.79 -21.27 -6.00
CA GLN A 216 15.82 -20.57 -5.16
C GLN A 216 14.40 -21.04 -5.47
N ILE A 217 14.09 -21.26 -6.75
CA ILE A 217 12.82 -21.81 -7.21
C ILE A 217 12.62 -23.23 -6.65
N ALA A 218 13.62 -24.10 -6.75
CA ALA A 218 13.57 -25.44 -6.19
C ALA A 218 13.37 -25.43 -4.66
N MET A 219 14.11 -24.58 -3.94
CA MET A 219 14.00 -24.46 -2.48
C MET A 219 12.63 -23.96 -2.03
N VAL A 220 12.08 -22.91 -2.67
CA VAL A 220 10.73 -22.41 -2.37
C VAL A 220 9.68 -23.45 -2.69
N SER A 221 9.80 -24.15 -3.81
CA SER A 221 8.83 -25.18 -4.20
C SER A 221 8.80 -26.33 -3.20
N LEU A 222 9.97 -26.76 -2.72
CA LEU A 222 10.10 -27.75 -1.64
C LEU A 222 9.50 -27.27 -0.32
N LEU A 223 9.78 -26.03 0.06
CA LEU A 223 9.26 -25.45 1.30
C LEU A 223 7.72 -25.32 1.26
N ILE A 224 7.17 -24.73 0.20
CA ILE A 224 5.73 -24.48 0.07
C ILE A 224 4.95 -25.78 -0.09
N SER A 225 5.47 -26.77 -0.83
CA SER A 225 4.86 -28.11 -0.89
C SER A 225 4.86 -28.80 0.47
N THR A 226 5.97 -28.73 1.23
CA THR A 226 6.06 -29.29 2.58
C THR A 226 5.05 -28.64 3.54
N ILE A 227 4.99 -27.31 3.58
CA ILE A 227 4.02 -26.55 4.39
C ILE A 227 2.59 -26.92 4.00
N SER A 228 2.30 -26.97 2.70
CA SER A 228 0.98 -27.31 2.17
C SER A 228 0.57 -28.73 2.54
N THR A 229 1.49 -29.70 2.50
CA THR A 229 1.23 -31.07 2.91
C THR A 229 0.88 -31.16 4.39
N PHE A 230 1.62 -30.48 5.27
CA PHE A 230 1.30 -30.49 6.70
C PHE A 230 0.01 -29.74 7.04
N LEU A 231 -0.29 -28.67 6.30
CA LEU A 231 -1.60 -28.02 6.35
C LEU A 231 -2.69 -29.02 5.99
N PHE A 232 -2.59 -29.64 4.81
CA PHE A 232 -3.57 -30.59 4.27
C PHE A 232 -3.78 -31.83 5.15
N TYR A 233 -2.69 -32.37 5.70
CA TYR A 233 -2.69 -33.48 6.65
C TYR A 233 -3.10 -33.06 8.08
N LYS A 234 -3.34 -31.76 8.30
CA LYS A 234 -3.80 -31.18 9.56
C LYS A 234 -2.85 -31.41 10.74
N ASN A 235 -1.56 -31.51 10.47
CA ASN A 235 -0.53 -31.57 11.50
C ASN A 235 -0.08 -30.14 11.84
N SER A 236 -0.77 -29.53 12.81
CA SER A 236 -0.52 -28.14 13.20
C SER A 236 0.90 -27.89 13.73
N LEU A 237 1.50 -28.87 14.41
CA LEU A 237 2.85 -28.75 14.94
C LEU A 237 3.88 -28.69 13.81
N LEU A 238 3.86 -29.67 12.89
CA LEU A 238 4.79 -29.68 11.75
C LEU A 238 4.51 -28.50 10.81
N PHE A 239 3.24 -28.16 10.57
CA PHE A 239 2.88 -26.96 9.82
C PHE A 239 3.54 -25.70 10.41
N ALA A 240 3.45 -25.51 11.74
CA ALA A 240 4.09 -24.39 12.41
C ALA A 240 5.62 -24.44 12.36
N ILE A 241 6.23 -25.62 12.55
CA ILE A 241 7.69 -25.81 12.52
C ILE A 241 8.28 -25.43 11.16
N PHE A 242 7.60 -25.71 10.06
CA PHE A 242 8.09 -25.33 8.73
C PHE A 242 7.71 -23.89 8.33
N LEU A 243 6.55 -23.40 8.76
CA LEU A 243 6.08 -22.05 8.42
C LEU A 243 6.80 -20.95 9.22
N MET A 244 6.95 -21.12 10.53
CA MET A 244 7.47 -20.07 11.42
C MET A 244 8.89 -19.64 11.06
N PRO A 245 9.87 -20.54 10.86
CA PRO A 245 11.22 -20.14 10.45
C PRO A 245 11.23 -19.40 9.12
N ALA A 246 10.39 -19.78 8.16
CA ALA A 246 10.30 -19.11 6.86
C ALA A 246 9.84 -17.65 6.99
N ILE A 247 8.82 -17.41 7.82
CA ILE A 247 8.32 -16.04 8.11
C ILE A 247 9.33 -15.26 8.95
N ILE A 248 9.90 -15.86 9.99
CA ILE A 248 10.86 -15.19 10.86
C ILE A 248 12.13 -14.82 10.10
N ALA A 249 12.73 -15.74 9.35
CA ALA A 249 13.98 -15.50 8.64
C ALA A 249 13.88 -14.34 7.63
N SER A 250 12.69 -14.12 7.06
CA SER A 250 12.46 -13.01 6.11
C SER A 250 12.18 -11.66 6.77
N ASN A 251 11.85 -11.63 8.08
CA ASN A 251 11.38 -10.41 8.74
C ASN A 251 12.17 -10.03 10.01
N ILE A 252 12.97 -10.93 10.60
CA ILE A 252 13.64 -10.71 11.89
C ILE A 252 14.63 -9.53 11.88
N LEU A 253 15.20 -9.20 10.72
CA LEU A 253 16.15 -8.10 10.57
C LEU A 253 15.45 -6.74 10.38
N ILE A 254 14.13 -6.71 10.27
CA ILE A 254 13.36 -5.47 10.16
C ILE A 254 13.16 -4.92 11.57
N ASN A 255 13.80 -3.81 11.91
CA ASN A 255 13.61 -3.13 13.18
C ASN A 255 12.36 -2.23 13.11
N PRO A 256 11.25 -2.58 13.79
CA PRO A 256 10.03 -1.77 13.75
C PRO A 256 10.11 -0.53 14.66
N ILE A 257 11.14 -0.43 15.51
CA ILE A 257 11.24 0.62 16.52
C ILE A 257 11.84 1.87 15.89
N SER A 258 11.02 2.91 15.75
CA SER A 258 11.44 4.28 15.45
C SER A 258 11.45 5.10 16.73
N ILE A 259 12.55 5.80 17.04
CA ILE A 259 12.71 6.54 18.30
C ILE A 259 12.81 8.05 18.04
N GLY A 260 11.84 8.80 18.57
CA GLY A 260 11.85 10.26 18.64
C GLY A 260 11.82 10.97 17.29
N LEU A 261 12.03 12.29 17.32
CA LEU A 261 11.99 13.16 16.14
C LEU A 261 13.35 13.82 15.85
N LYS A 262 14.40 13.46 16.62
CA LYS A 262 15.76 13.99 16.47
C LYS A 262 16.30 13.86 15.03
N PRO A 263 16.10 12.75 14.30
CA PRO A 263 16.54 12.67 12.90
C PRO A 263 15.90 13.71 11.96
N ILE A 264 14.78 14.31 12.36
CA ILE A 264 14.10 15.37 11.62
C ILE A 264 14.54 16.75 12.13
N PHE A 265 14.57 16.98 13.43
CA PHE A 265 14.81 18.31 14.01
C PHE A 265 16.28 18.67 14.27
N ASP A 266 17.16 17.69 14.52
CA ASP A 266 18.56 17.97 14.89
C ASP A 266 19.48 18.19 13.67
N LYS A 267 18.91 18.41 12.48
CA LYS A 267 19.69 18.70 11.27
C LYS A 267 19.93 20.20 11.12
N LYS A 268 21.09 20.57 10.59
CA LYS A 268 21.44 21.99 10.32
C LYS A 268 20.40 22.70 9.45
N ILE A 269 19.86 22.01 8.44
CA ILE A 269 18.79 22.54 7.59
C ILE A 269 17.51 22.84 8.37
N SER A 270 17.19 22.09 9.43
CA SER A 270 16.01 22.32 10.27
C SER A 270 16.10 23.66 10.98
N ASN A 271 17.30 24.03 11.45
CA ASN A 271 17.54 25.36 12.03
C ASN A 271 17.39 26.47 10.98
N VAL A 272 17.87 26.26 9.75
CA VAL A 272 17.70 27.23 8.64
C VAL A 272 16.23 27.42 8.28
N ILE A 273 15.46 26.33 8.25
CA ILE A 273 14.01 26.36 8.01
C ILE A 273 13.32 27.12 9.15
N ALA A 274 13.63 26.79 10.41
CA ALA A 274 13.04 27.42 11.58
C ALA A 274 13.31 28.94 11.62
N ASP A 275 14.55 29.36 11.35
CA ASP A 275 14.97 30.77 11.28
C ASP A 275 14.19 31.53 10.20
N LYS A 276 14.14 31.00 8.98
CA LYS A 276 13.41 31.63 7.87
C LYS A 276 11.89 31.66 8.07
N ASN A 277 11.32 30.64 8.71
CA ASN A 277 9.89 30.55 8.97
C ASN A 277 9.43 31.45 10.13
N GLN A 278 10.33 32.10 10.86
CA GLN A 278 9.94 33.17 11.80
C GLN A 278 9.15 34.27 11.07
N ASN A 279 9.49 34.52 9.80
CA ASN A 279 8.64 35.28 8.91
C ASN A 279 7.49 34.40 8.40
N LYS A 280 6.26 34.70 8.84
CA LYS A 280 5.05 33.96 8.43
C LYS A 280 4.73 34.06 6.93
N ALA A 281 5.30 35.03 6.22
CA ALA A 281 5.15 35.15 4.78
C ALA A 281 6.06 34.19 3.99
N THR A 282 7.03 33.55 4.66
CA THR A 282 7.95 32.62 4.02
C THR A 282 7.20 31.44 3.40
N LYS A 283 7.43 31.22 2.11
CA LYS A 283 6.86 30.10 1.36
C LYS A 283 7.93 29.46 0.49
N TRP A 284 8.02 28.14 0.59
CA TRP A 284 9.09 27.35 0.00
C TRP A 284 8.64 26.63 -1.28
N ALA A 285 9.57 26.50 -2.23
CA ALA A 285 9.51 25.48 -3.27
C ALA A 285 10.78 24.62 -3.21
N VAL A 286 10.60 23.29 -3.21
CA VAL A 286 11.70 22.34 -3.06
C VAL A 286 11.89 21.56 -4.37
N TYR A 287 12.87 21.98 -5.16
CA TYR A 287 13.18 21.36 -6.44
C TYR A 287 13.94 20.05 -6.28
N GLY A 288 13.57 19.06 -7.09
CA GLY A 288 14.24 17.77 -7.18
C GLY A 288 13.30 16.59 -7.03
N ASP A 289 13.45 15.87 -5.91
CA ASP A 289 12.72 14.62 -5.66
C ASP A 289 11.44 14.80 -4.83
N ARG A 290 10.61 13.78 -4.92
CA ARG A 290 9.32 13.62 -4.24
C ARG A 290 9.34 13.68 -2.71
N LEU A 291 10.42 13.25 -2.07
CA LEU A 291 10.45 13.00 -0.62
C LEU A 291 10.92 14.23 0.14
N ARG A 292 11.95 14.92 -0.37
CA ARG A 292 12.60 16.05 0.29
C ARG A 292 11.67 17.24 0.65
N PRO A 293 10.65 17.64 -0.13
CA PRO A 293 9.72 18.70 0.27
C PRO A 293 8.97 18.37 1.57
N ASN A 294 8.68 17.09 1.82
CA ASN A 294 7.97 16.65 3.03
C ASN A 294 8.84 16.82 4.29
N PHE A 295 10.16 16.86 4.16
CA PHE A 295 11.05 17.20 5.26
C PHE A 295 10.84 18.65 5.72
N PHE A 296 10.64 19.58 4.78
CA PHE A 296 10.34 20.98 5.09
C PHE A 296 8.97 21.12 5.75
N ILE A 297 7.95 20.40 5.23
CA ILE A 297 6.62 20.34 5.84
C ILE A 297 6.70 19.80 7.28
N ALA A 298 7.47 18.73 7.52
CA ALA A 298 7.66 18.15 8.85
C ALA A 298 8.36 19.10 9.83
N ASN A 299 9.16 20.06 9.34
CA ASN A 299 9.76 21.14 10.11
C ASN A 299 8.85 22.39 10.22
N GLY A 300 7.57 22.27 9.87
CA GLY A 300 6.58 23.34 10.00
C GLY A 300 6.63 24.40 8.90
N ALA A 301 7.35 24.16 7.80
CA ALA A 301 7.42 25.12 6.70
C ALA A 301 6.15 25.14 5.85
N ASN A 302 5.78 26.33 5.39
CA ASN A 302 4.79 26.51 4.34
C ASN A 302 5.44 26.19 2.98
N VAL A 303 5.24 24.97 2.48
CA VAL A 303 5.83 24.49 1.22
C VAL A 303 4.74 24.42 0.15
N PHE A 304 5.01 24.88 -1.06
CA PHE A 304 4.06 24.77 -2.17
C PHE A 304 3.90 23.32 -2.66
N ASP A 305 5.02 22.62 -2.80
CA ASP A 305 5.11 21.25 -3.30
C ASP A 305 5.15 20.20 -2.16
N GLY A 306 5.42 18.93 -2.48
CA GLY A 306 5.30 17.80 -1.56
C GLY A 306 3.89 17.20 -1.50
N VAL A 307 3.57 16.48 -0.42
CA VAL A 307 2.25 15.86 -0.23
C VAL A 307 1.19 16.91 0.08
N LYS A 308 0.19 17.03 -0.81
CA LYS A 308 -0.98 17.89 -0.65
C LYS A 308 -2.25 17.07 -0.65
N TYR A 309 -2.94 17.08 0.49
CA TYR A 309 -4.27 16.46 0.61
C TYR A 309 -5.30 17.15 -0.27
N THR A 310 -5.34 18.48 -0.18
CA THR A 310 -6.11 19.35 -1.05
C THR A 310 -5.16 20.06 -2.02
N PRO A 311 -5.41 20.02 -3.34
CA PRO A 311 -4.57 20.74 -4.29
C PRO A 311 -4.66 22.25 -4.01
N PRO A 312 -3.52 22.98 -3.98
CA PRO A 312 -3.50 24.43 -3.79
C PRO A 312 -4.02 25.15 -5.05
N MET A 313 -5.33 25.08 -5.29
CA MET A 313 -5.98 25.48 -6.54
C MET A 313 -5.74 26.94 -6.91
N GLY A 314 -5.66 27.83 -5.93
CA GLY A 314 -5.37 29.26 -6.17
C GLY A 314 -4.01 29.45 -6.85
N ASP A 315 -2.98 28.80 -6.33
CA ASP A 315 -1.62 28.86 -6.89
C ASP A 315 -1.53 28.11 -8.22
N LEU A 316 -2.13 26.92 -8.29
CA LEU A 316 -2.09 26.09 -9.50
C LEU A 316 -2.76 26.77 -10.71
N LYS A 317 -3.85 27.51 -10.50
CA LYS A 317 -4.51 28.30 -11.56
C LYS A 317 -3.69 29.51 -12.01
N LYS A 318 -2.83 30.06 -11.15
CA LYS A 318 -1.88 31.12 -11.56
C LYS A 318 -0.78 30.57 -12.46
N LEU A 319 -0.34 29.33 -12.20
CA LEU A 319 0.63 28.61 -13.02
C LEU A 319 0.05 28.09 -14.34
N ASP A 320 -1.23 27.69 -14.35
CA ASP A 320 -1.98 27.26 -15.54
C ASP A 320 -3.27 28.06 -15.69
N SER A 321 -3.13 29.30 -16.16
CA SER A 321 -4.28 30.21 -16.37
C SER A 321 -5.22 29.71 -17.47
N SER A 322 -4.74 28.85 -18.37
CA SER A 322 -5.54 28.25 -19.46
C SER A 322 -6.41 27.08 -18.99
N GLY A 323 -6.10 26.49 -17.83
CA GLY A 323 -6.76 25.28 -17.34
C GLY A 323 -6.40 24.00 -18.11
N LYS A 324 -5.42 24.04 -19.01
CA LYS A 324 -4.97 22.91 -19.84
C LYS A 324 -4.61 21.67 -19.02
N TYR A 325 -4.09 21.86 -17.82
CA TYR A 325 -3.60 20.83 -16.92
C TYR A 325 -4.52 20.58 -15.71
N ALA A 326 -5.75 21.12 -15.71
CA ALA A 326 -6.70 20.97 -14.61
C ALA A 326 -6.94 19.51 -14.21
N ASN A 327 -7.06 18.61 -15.18
CA ASN A 327 -7.20 17.18 -14.89
C ASN A 327 -5.95 16.58 -14.22
N THR A 328 -4.76 17.15 -14.43
CA THR A 328 -3.51 16.71 -13.80
C THR A 328 -3.42 17.19 -12.37
N TYR A 329 -3.60 18.49 -12.09
CA TYR A 329 -3.38 19.02 -10.74
C TYR A 329 -4.61 18.97 -9.82
N ASN A 330 -5.82 18.71 -10.34
CA ASN A 330 -7.03 18.56 -9.53
C ASN A 330 -7.09 17.21 -8.80
N ARG A 331 -6.18 16.98 -7.85
CA ARG A 331 -6.07 15.74 -7.10
C ARG A 331 -5.31 15.89 -5.80
N TYR A 332 -5.51 14.94 -4.89
CA TYR A 332 -4.48 14.58 -3.91
C TYR A 332 -3.21 14.20 -4.65
N ALA A 333 -2.07 14.79 -4.28
CA ALA A 333 -0.81 14.47 -4.93
C ALA A 333 0.43 14.67 -4.06
N HIS A 334 1.43 13.87 -4.37
CA HIS A 334 2.83 14.24 -4.28
C HIS A 334 3.16 15.17 -5.46
N ILE A 335 3.31 16.46 -5.18
CA ILE A 335 3.70 17.47 -6.16
C ILE A 335 5.23 17.52 -6.18
N ASP A 336 5.83 17.26 -7.34
CA ASP A 336 7.27 17.38 -7.53
C ASP A 336 7.55 18.64 -8.35
N MET A 337 8.57 19.42 -7.98
CA MET A 337 9.06 20.53 -8.79
C MET A 337 10.40 20.17 -9.42
N GLN A 338 10.53 20.37 -10.72
CA GLN A 338 11.77 20.14 -11.45
C GLN A 338 12.09 21.33 -12.36
N GLU A 339 13.38 21.57 -12.52
CA GLU A 339 13.87 22.52 -13.52
C GLU A 339 13.52 22.01 -14.93
N PRO A 340 13.18 22.89 -15.89
CA PRO A 340 12.92 22.48 -17.26
C PRO A 340 14.14 21.80 -17.88
N THR A 341 13.93 20.78 -18.73
CA THR A 341 15.04 20.10 -19.43
C THR A 341 15.79 21.05 -20.38
N ILE A 342 15.10 22.07 -20.89
CA ILE A 342 15.68 23.14 -21.70
C ILE A 342 15.62 24.41 -20.85
N ALA A 343 16.77 24.89 -20.39
CA ALA A 343 16.87 26.02 -19.45
C ALA A 343 16.23 27.33 -19.96
N SER A 344 16.04 27.49 -21.27
CA SER A 344 15.41 28.66 -21.89
C SER A 344 13.90 28.52 -22.10
N SER A 345 13.29 27.38 -21.77
CA SER A 345 11.85 27.19 -21.91
C SER A 345 11.09 27.94 -20.82
N LYS A 346 10.39 29.02 -21.22
CA LYS A 346 9.44 29.73 -20.34
C LYS A 346 8.12 28.96 -20.13
N GLN A 347 7.95 27.82 -20.79
CA GLN A 347 6.71 27.06 -20.71
C GLN A 347 6.65 26.22 -19.43
N ILE A 348 5.58 26.41 -18.65
CA ILE A 348 5.26 25.58 -17.50
C ILE A 348 4.56 24.31 -17.99
N ILE A 349 5.06 23.14 -17.58
CA ILE A 349 4.51 21.85 -18.00
C ILE A 349 4.17 21.02 -16.76
N PHE A 350 2.94 20.51 -16.71
CA PHE A 350 2.51 19.54 -15.71
C PHE A 350 2.50 18.14 -16.33
N LYS A 351 3.26 17.21 -15.74
CA LYS A 351 3.32 15.81 -16.16
C LYS A 351 2.78 14.91 -15.06
N LEU A 352 1.70 14.20 -15.34
CA LEU A 352 1.18 13.16 -14.45
C LEU A 352 2.11 11.94 -14.53
N ASN A 353 2.74 11.56 -13.42
CA ASN A 353 3.62 10.38 -13.38
C ASN A 353 2.89 9.16 -12.82
N TYR A 354 2.02 9.38 -11.83
CA TYR A 354 1.21 8.35 -11.21
C TYR A 354 -0.15 8.92 -10.78
N ALA A 355 -1.05 8.07 -10.30
CA ALA A 355 -2.40 8.51 -9.94
C ALA A 355 -2.41 9.62 -8.87
N ASP A 356 -1.46 9.58 -7.94
CA ASP A 356 -1.25 10.52 -6.84
C ASP A 356 0.11 11.26 -6.94
N ASN A 357 0.73 11.34 -8.12
CA ASN A 357 1.99 12.05 -8.29
C ASN A 357 2.08 12.75 -9.65
N TYR A 358 2.48 14.02 -9.62
CA TYR A 358 2.77 14.78 -10.83
C TYR A 358 3.96 15.71 -10.63
N THR A 359 4.67 15.99 -11.71
CA THR A 359 5.78 16.92 -11.74
C THR A 359 5.39 18.21 -12.45
N ILE A 360 5.77 19.33 -11.87
CA ILE A 360 5.72 20.66 -12.48
C ILE A 360 7.13 21.00 -12.94
N PHE A 361 7.31 21.12 -14.26
CA PHE A 361 8.52 21.66 -14.85
C PHE A 361 8.36 23.18 -14.97
N ILE A 362 9.14 23.92 -14.20
CA ILE A 362 9.09 25.38 -14.14
C ILE A 362 10.47 25.93 -13.80
N ASP A 363 10.86 27.01 -14.47
CA ASP A 363 12.09 27.74 -14.17
C ASP A 363 12.00 28.35 -12.75
N PRO A 364 12.96 28.07 -11.85
CA PRO A 364 13.00 28.66 -10.51
C PRO A 364 13.01 30.19 -10.50
N CYS A 365 13.48 30.83 -11.57
CA CYS A 365 13.50 32.28 -11.74
C CYS A 365 12.30 32.85 -12.50
N SER A 366 11.29 32.04 -12.81
CA SER A 366 10.06 32.51 -13.46
C SER A 366 9.28 33.50 -12.58
N ASP A 367 8.74 34.56 -13.18
CA ASP A 367 7.86 35.52 -12.49
C ASP A 367 6.65 34.83 -11.85
N LYS A 368 6.22 33.69 -12.41
CA LYS A 368 5.13 32.88 -11.87
C LYS A 368 5.44 32.29 -10.49
N ILE A 369 6.70 32.02 -10.17
CA ILE A 369 7.13 31.57 -8.83
C ILE A 369 6.87 32.68 -7.79
N LYS A 370 7.18 33.93 -8.14
CA LYS A 370 6.90 35.10 -7.30
C LYS A 370 5.39 35.38 -7.20
N GLU A 371 4.63 35.21 -8.28
CA GLU A 371 3.18 35.42 -8.31
C GLU A 371 2.40 34.47 -7.37
N ILE A 372 2.89 33.24 -7.19
CA ILE A 372 2.35 32.29 -6.20
C ILE A 372 2.93 32.48 -4.79
N GLY A 373 3.72 33.54 -4.60
CA GLY A 373 4.23 33.98 -3.31
C GLY A 373 5.38 33.15 -2.75
N ILE A 374 6.10 32.39 -3.58
CA ILE A 374 7.32 31.70 -3.13
C ILE A 374 8.40 32.74 -2.84
N THR A 375 9.07 32.61 -1.70
CA THR A 375 10.17 33.48 -1.26
C THR A 375 11.50 32.74 -1.22
N ASP A 376 11.46 31.43 -0.93
CA ASP A 376 12.64 30.62 -0.71
C ASP A 376 12.61 29.35 -1.54
N LEU A 377 13.78 28.99 -2.06
CA LEU A 377 14.00 27.83 -2.89
C LEU A 377 14.94 26.88 -2.16
N ALA A 378 14.65 25.59 -2.23
CA ALA A 378 15.60 24.55 -1.87
C ALA A 378 15.77 23.58 -3.03
N PHE A 379 16.98 23.07 -3.23
CA PHE A 379 17.25 22.07 -4.25
C PHE A 379 17.90 20.85 -3.61
N SER A 380 17.45 19.69 -4.07
CA SER A 380 17.97 18.39 -3.65
C SER A 380 19.38 18.08 -4.14
N GLU A 381 19.77 18.77 -5.22
CA GLU A 381 21.03 18.68 -5.93
C GLU A 381 21.46 20.11 -6.28
N LYS A 382 22.66 20.29 -6.81
CA LYS A 382 23.08 21.62 -7.26
C LYS A 382 22.16 22.06 -8.41
N PRO A 383 21.59 23.29 -8.38
CA PRO A 383 20.72 23.78 -9.45
C PRO A 383 21.42 23.71 -10.81
N LYS A 384 20.67 23.32 -11.84
CA LYS A 384 21.17 23.25 -13.23
C LYS A 384 21.15 24.62 -13.90
N SER A 385 20.17 25.44 -13.55
CA SER A 385 20.00 26.82 -13.99
C SER A 385 20.90 27.78 -13.22
N ASP A 386 21.30 28.87 -13.88
CA ASP A 386 21.95 30.00 -13.22
C ASP A 386 20.90 30.83 -12.46
N LEU A 387 20.89 30.74 -11.13
CA LEU A 387 19.91 31.36 -10.25
C LEU A 387 20.23 32.84 -9.98
N SER A 388 20.40 33.64 -11.03
CA SER A 388 20.67 35.08 -10.93
C SER A 388 19.58 35.87 -10.18
N CYS A 389 18.35 35.33 -10.17
CA CYS A 389 17.20 35.88 -9.47
C CYS A 389 17.21 35.65 -7.95
N ALA A 390 18.16 34.87 -7.42
CA ALA A 390 18.18 34.45 -6.02
C ALA A 390 19.55 34.68 -5.37
N ILE A 391 19.56 34.75 -4.04
CA ILE A 391 20.77 34.88 -3.21
C ILE A 391 21.02 33.53 -2.54
N PRO A 392 22.20 32.91 -2.74
CA PRO A 392 22.51 31.64 -2.08
C PRO A 392 22.67 31.81 -0.57
N PHE A 393 22.17 30.84 0.19
CA PHE A 393 22.49 30.73 1.61
C PHE A 393 23.99 30.47 1.78
N LYS A 394 24.66 31.24 2.65
CA LYS A 394 26.13 31.19 2.84
C LYS A 394 26.64 29.80 3.23
N GLY A 395 25.83 28.98 3.88
CA GLY A 395 26.20 27.62 4.30
C GLY A 395 25.88 26.51 3.30
N ASN A 396 25.65 26.83 2.02
CA ASN A 396 25.35 25.83 1.01
C ASN A 396 26.56 24.93 0.66
N PRO A 397 26.34 23.63 0.40
CA PRO A 397 25.11 22.89 0.69
C PRO A 397 24.97 22.62 2.20
N VAL A 398 23.74 22.73 2.73
CA VAL A 398 23.42 22.46 4.14
C VAL A 398 22.63 21.17 4.25
N SER A 399 23.20 20.16 4.92
CA SER A 399 22.55 18.83 5.11
C SER A 399 22.05 18.19 3.80
N GLY A 400 22.75 18.41 2.68
CA GLY A 400 22.38 17.88 1.36
C GLY A 400 21.38 18.75 0.58
N PHE A 401 21.11 19.98 1.02
CA PHE A 401 20.26 20.95 0.34
C PHE A 401 21.03 22.17 -0.14
N TRP A 402 20.67 22.69 -1.31
CA TRP A 402 21.09 24.02 -1.76
C TRP A 402 19.93 24.99 -1.57
N VAL A 403 20.11 25.97 -0.67
CA VAL A 403 19.06 26.89 -0.25
C VAL A 403 19.30 28.28 -0.84
N TYR A 404 18.26 28.92 -1.35
CA TYR A 404 18.31 30.24 -1.94
C TYR A 404 17.11 31.08 -1.49
N THR A 405 17.28 32.39 -1.46
CA THR A 405 16.21 33.35 -1.20
C THR A 405 16.03 34.22 -2.43
N LEU A 406 14.80 34.31 -2.93
CA LEU A 406 14.49 35.12 -4.11
C LEU A 406 14.71 36.61 -3.80
N LYS A 407 15.25 37.34 -4.77
CA LYS A 407 15.45 38.79 -4.72
C LYS A 407 14.15 39.56 -4.90
#